data_AF-A0A948DLP9-F1
#
_entry.id   AF-A0A948DLP9-F1
#
_cell.length_a   1.000
_cell.length_b   1.000
_cell.length_c   1.000
_cell.angle_alpha   90.00
_cell.angle_beta   90.00
_cell.angle_gamma   90.00
#
_symmetry.space_group_name_H-M   'P 1'
#
loop_
_entity.id
_entity.type
_entity.pdbx_description
1 polymer ?
#
loop_
_entity_poly.entity_id
_entity_poly.type
_entity_poly.pdbx_seq_one_letter_code
_entity_poly.pdbx_strand_id
1 'polypeptide(L)' 'MILFLFLSFSVFVFSKEAYAYLDAGTGSYVIQVVIAFIFGGLLSVKIFWNRIKGFLTNLFPRKD' A
#
# COMPACT_ATOMS: atom_id res chain seq x y z
N MET A 1 -30.03 -10.56 -16.48
CA MET A 1 -28.73 -11.20 -16.20
C MET A 1 -27.84 -11.26 -17.45
N ILE A 2 -28.26 -11.94 -18.53
CA ILE A 2 -27.47 -12.05 -19.78
C ILE A 2 -27.16 -10.69 -20.41
N LEU A 3 -28.15 -9.79 -20.48
CA LEU A 3 -27.94 -8.42 -20.98
C LEU A 3 -26.92 -7.64 -20.14
N PHE A 4 -26.94 -7.84 -18.82
CA PHE A 4 -26.03 -7.17 -17.89
C PHE A 4 -24.59 -7.68 -18.02
N LEU A 5 -24.44 -8.99 -18.24
CA LEU A 5 -23.16 -9.62 -18.56
C LEU A 5 -22.61 -9.13 -19.90
N PHE A 6 -23.47 -9.01 -20.92
CA PHE A 6 -23.10 -8.51 -22.24
C PHE A 6 -22.69 -7.02 -22.20
N LEU A 7 -23.41 -6.20 -21.43
CA LEU A 7 -23.05 -4.80 -21.21
C LEU A 7 -21.70 -4.68 -20.49
N SER A 8 -21.50 -5.45 -19.42
CA SER A 8 -20.24 -5.44 -18.68
C SER A 8 -19.08 -5.86 -19.57
N PHE A 9 -19.24 -6.93 -20.36
CA PHE A 9 -18.21 -7.40 -21.29
C PHE A 9 -17.86 -6.33 -22.34
N SER A 10 -18.85 -5.62 -22.86
CA SER A 10 -18.63 -4.55 -23.86
C SER A 10 -17.80 -3.40 -23.29
N VAL A 11 -17.98 -3.03 -22.01
CA VAL A 11 -17.19 -1.96 -21.36
C VAL A 11 -15.70 -2.33 -21.26
N PHE A 12 -15.38 -3.60 -21.00
CA PHE A 12 -13.99 -4.07 -20.93
C PHE A 12 -13.31 -4.12 -22.30
N VAL A 13 -14.03 -4.52 -23.35
CA VAL A 13 -13.48 -4.66 -24.72
C VAL A 13 -13.17 -3.30 -25.35
N PHE A 14 -13.96 -2.27 -25.05
CA PHE A 14 -13.81 -0.92 -25.62
C PHE A 14 -13.19 0.09 -24.63
N SER A 15 -12.34 -0.39 -23.71
CA SER A 15 -11.64 0.50 -22.77
C SER A 15 -10.68 1.43 -23.53
N LYS A 16 -10.80 2.74 -23.32
CA LYS A 16 -9.85 3.73 -23.86
C LYS A 16 -8.56 3.71 -23.05
N GLU A 17 -7.44 4.08 -23.70
CA GLU A 17 -6.18 4.29 -23.00
C GLU A 17 -6.35 5.37 -21.93
N ALA A 18 -6.17 4.98 -20.67
CA ALA A 18 -6.18 5.89 -19.55
C ALA A 18 -4.84 6.61 -19.50
N TYR A 19 -4.79 7.82 -20.05
CA TYR A 19 -3.74 8.78 -19.73
C TYR A 19 -3.73 8.95 -18.21
N ALA A 20 -2.56 8.90 -17.56
CA ALA A 20 -2.38 8.89 -16.11
C ALA A 20 -3.04 10.10 -15.42
N TYR A 21 -4.35 10.03 -15.26
CA TYR A 21 -5.19 11.04 -14.65
C TYR A 21 -5.28 10.67 -13.18
N LEU A 22 -4.63 11.47 -12.36
CA LEU A 22 -4.88 11.50 -10.93
C LEU A 22 -6.27 12.11 -10.74
N ASP A 23 -7.31 11.29 -10.83
CA ASP A 23 -8.64 11.72 -10.44
C ASP A 23 -8.64 12.07 -8.94
N ALA A 24 -9.54 12.96 -8.51
CA ALA A 24 -9.59 13.43 -7.13
C ALA A 24 -9.74 12.26 -6.12
N GLY A 25 -10.38 11.16 -6.54
CA GLY A 25 -10.43 9.90 -5.79
C GLY A 25 -9.06 9.22 -5.63
N THR A 26 -8.24 9.18 -6.68
CA THR A 26 -6.88 8.63 -6.64
C THR A 26 -5.95 9.47 -5.76
N GLY A 27 -6.07 10.80 -5.81
CA GLY A 27 -5.32 11.69 -4.92
C GLY A 27 -5.63 11.42 -3.43
N SER A 28 -6.91 11.24 -3.11
CA SER A 28 -7.36 10.87 -1.75
C SER A 28 -6.82 9.51 -1.31
N TYR A 29 -6.78 8.54 -2.22
CA TYR A 29 -6.25 7.20 -1.94
C TYR A 29 -4.75 7.20 -1.63
N VAL A 30 -3.95 8.00 -2.34
CA VAL A 30 -2.52 8.16 -2.06
C VAL A 30 -2.30 8.67 -0.64
N ILE A 31 -3.06 9.69 -0.22
CA ILE A 31 -2.98 10.24 1.13
C ILE A 31 -3.34 9.17 2.17
N GLN A 32 -4.39 8.39 1.92
CA GLN A 32 -4.80 7.29 2.82
C GLN A 32 -3.70 6.22 2.96
N VAL A 33 -3.06 5.80 1.86
CA VAL A 33 -1.96 4.83 1.89
C VAL A 33 -0.76 5.37 2.64
N VAL A 34 -0.40 6.64 2.44
CA VAL A 34 0.69 7.29 3.18
C VAL A 34 0.41 7.32 4.68
N ILE A 35 -0.80 7.71 5.07
CA ILE A 35 -1.25 7.70 6.47
C ILE A 35 -1.18 6.28 7.03
N ALA A 36 -1.74 5.29 6.33
CA ALA A 36 -1.71 3.90 6.76
C ALA A 36 -0.28 3.36 6.92
N PHE A 37 0.62 3.70 6.01
CA PHE A 37 2.03 3.33 6.08
C PHE A 37 2.72 3.95 7.30
N ILE A 38 2.52 5.25 7.57
CA ILE A 38 3.12 5.93 8.71
C ILE A 38 2.62 5.32 10.02
N PHE A 39 1.30 5.26 10.23
CA PHE A 39 0.73 4.74 11.47
C PHE A 39 1.00 3.24 11.65
N GLY A 40 0.87 2.46 10.58
CA GLY A 40 1.20 1.03 10.58
C GLY A 40 2.67 0.77 10.88
N GLY A 41 3.57 1.57 10.30
CA GLY A 41 5.01 1.52 10.56
C GLY A 41 5.34 1.87 12.00
N LEU A 42 4.82 2.98 12.52
CA LEU A 42 5.05 3.42 13.90
C LEU A 42 4.54 2.39 14.91
N LEU A 43 3.34 1.84 14.70
CA LEU A 43 2.81 0.78 15.56
C LEU A 43 3.66 -0.49 15.50
N SER A 44 4.09 -0.87 14.30
CA SER A 44 4.98 -2.03 14.12
C SER A 44 6.30 -1.84 14.86
N VAL A 45 6.95 -0.68 14.73
CA VAL A 45 8.17 -0.35 15.47
C VAL A 45 7.94 -0.41 16.97
N LYS A 46 6.82 0.14 17.46
CA LYS A 46 6.47 0.11 18.88
C LYS A 46 6.28 -1.32 19.41
N ILE A 47 5.55 -2.17 18.67
CA ILE A 47 5.30 -3.57 19.04
C ILE A 47 6.60 -4.37 19.04
N PHE A 48 7.47 -4.14 18.05
CA PHE A 48 8.70 -4.91 17.87
C PHE A 48 9.95 -4.27 18.49
N TRP A 49 9.81 -3.20 19.28
CA TRP A 49 10.94 -2.42 19.80
C TRP A 49 12.03 -3.26 20.47
N ASN A 50 11.65 -4.24 21.30
CA ASN A 50 12.61 -5.12 21.96
C ASN A 50 13.33 -6.06 20.98
N ARG A 51 12.65 -6.55 19.94
CA ARG A 51 13.27 -7.37 18.88
C ARG A 51 14.20 -6.54 18.02
N ILE A 52 13.79 -5.31 17.67
CA ILE A 52 14.61 -4.35 16.92
C ILE A 52 15.89 -4.04 17.70
N LYS A 53 15.79 -3.73 19.00
CA LYS A 53 16.95 -3.51 19.87
C LYS A 53 17.87 -4.74 19.88
N GLY A 54 17.32 -5.93 20.12
CA GLY A 54 18.10 -7.18 20.14
C GLY A 54 18.81 -7.45 18.81
N PHE A 55 18.12 -7.23 17.69
CA PHE A 55 18.71 -7.33 16.35
C PHE A 55 19.87 -6.34 16.19
N LEU A 56 19.65 -5.06 16.49
CA LEU A 56 20.67 -4.01 16.39
C LEU A 56 21.88 -4.26 17.30
N THR A 57 21.68 -4.74 18.52
CA THR A 57 22.79 -5.06 19.44
C THR A 57 23.62 -6.24 18.94
N ASN A 58 22.99 -7.22 18.29
CA ASN A 58 23.69 -8.38 17.74
C ASN A 58 24.46 -8.05 16.45
N LEU A 59 24.22 -6.90 15.81
CA LEU A 59 24.97 -6.46 14.63
C LEU A 59 26.36 -5.91 14.98
N PHE A 60 26.59 -5.53 16.25
CA PHE A 60 27.90 -5.06 16.71
C PHE A 60 28.61 -6.20 17.44
N PRO A 61 29.51 -6.95 16.78
CA PRO A 61 30.32 -7.94 17.47
C PRO A 61 31.16 -7.26 18.54
N ARG A 62 31.12 -7.81 19.76
CA ARG A 62 31.96 -7.34 20.86
C ARG A 62 33.41 -7.62 20.46
N LYS A 63 34.20 -6.54 20.35
CA LYS A 63 35.63 -6.62 20.09
C LYS A 63 36.29 -6.85 21.44
N ASP A 64 36.53 -8.12 21.75
CA ASP A 64 37.40 -8.53 22.85
C ASP A 64 38.86 -8.25 22.47
#